data_AF-A0A944X3Q0-F1
#
_entry.id   AF-A0A944X3Q0-F1
#
_cell.length_a   1.000
_cell.length_b   1.000
_cell.length_c   1.000
_cell.angle_alpha   90.00
_cell.angle_beta   90.00
_cell.angle_gamma   90.00
#
_symmetry.space_group_name_H-M   'P 1'
#
loop_
_entity.id
_entity.type
_entity.pdbx_description
1 polymer ?
#
loop_
_entity_poly.entity_id
_entity_poly.type
_entity_poly.pdbx_seq_one_letter_code
_entity_poly.pdbx_strand_id
1 'polypeptide(L)'
;MTAEEFIQQYEALQLKTPRLALSNTKGVNSDYASWTINNKNCYMIFASDHNEDCFYSRWLYWSKDTADCSNMHKGILCYECIDTNNSYNCDYCQDCDTCTDCLYCHECTGCTDCIGCSVRYRSQYKIFNEQFTKEEYFAKKSQILAELNTPEGRTKFAQKFEEVKLSVPHKYTHGQNNENCSGNHVYHSKNCHDCYNINDCEDCGYLLDAVNKTKDCYDVLAMEEAQMCYEGMSNWGFNMSFCMMSWFSSNMEYCELCQSCKDCFGCIGLHSKKFHILNQPYEEAEYYRLTKEIKDDLRAKNLYNRWFPPSTFKYEDTLAQDFYPKSRPTQKLPESTI
;
A
#
# COMPACT_ATOMS: atom_id res chain seq x y z
N MET A 1 -13.08 37.35 -7.09
CA MET A 1 -11.80 36.87 -6.52
C MET A 1 -10.90 36.53 -7.69
N THR A 2 -9.68 37.05 -7.73
CA THR A 2 -8.69 36.69 -8.77
C THR A 2 -7.95 35.39 -8.41
N ALA A 3 -7.22 34.83 -9.36
CA ALA A 3 -6.30 33.72 -9.17
C ALA A 3 -5.26 34.02 -8.07
N GLU A 4 -4.68 35.21 -8.05
CA GLU A 4 -3.68 35.60 -7.05
C GLU A 4 -4.29 35.71 -5.64
N GLU A 5 -5.48 36.33 -5.53
CA GLU A 5 -6.24 36.40 -4.28
C GLU A 5 -6.60 35.00 -3.76
N PHE A 6 -6.98 34.08 -4.65
CA PHE A 6 -7.29 32.69 -4.32
C PHE A 6 -6.05 31.94 -3.83
N ILE A 7 -4.95 31.99 -4.58
CA ILE A 7 -3.69 31.31 -4.25
C ILE A 7 -3.15 31.79 -2.89
N GLN A 8 -3.12 33.11 -2.67
CA GLN A 8 -2.63 33.69 -1.41
C GLN A 8 -3.48 33.28 -0.20
N GLN A 9 -4.82 33.26 -0.35
CA GLN A 9 -5.71 32.80 0.73
C GLN A 9 -5.58 31.29 0.96
N TYR A 10 -5.35 30.50 -0.08
CA TYR A 10 -5.15 29.05 0.02
C TYR A 10 -3.84 28.71 0.74
N GLU A 11 -2.73 29.36 0.38
CA GLU A 11 -1.44 29.21 1.08
C GLU A 11 -1.53 29.63 2.56
N ALA A 12 -2.17 30.77 2.84
CA ALA A 12 -2.39 31.24 4.21
C ALA A 12 -3.29 30.31 5.03
N LEU A 13 -4.26 29.63 4.39
CA LEU A 13 -5.09 28.59 5.02
C LEU A 13 -4.29 27.30 5.26
N GLN A 14 -3.41 26.92 4.33
CA GLN A 14 -2.61 25.69 4.39
C GLN A 14 -1.58 25.78 5.53
N LEU A 15 -0.83 26.89 5.61
CA LEU A 15 0.17 27.13 6.67
C LEU A 15 -0.44 27.30 8.06
N LYS A 16 -1.74 27.64 8.15
CA LYS A 16 -2.47 27.83 9.41
C LYS A 16 -3.16 26.55 9.91
N THR A 17 -3.51 25.62 9.01
CA THR A 17 -4.29 24.43 9.35
C THR A 17 -3.39 23.30 9.88
N PRO A 18 -3.64 22.75 11.09
CA PRO A 18 -2.87 21.62 11.61
C PRO A 18 -2.89 20.39 10.68
N ARG A 19 -1.76 19.68 10.60
CA ARG A 19 -1.63 18.42 9.87
C ARG A 19 -1.97 17.22 10.75
N LEU A 20 -2.43 16.12 10.14
CA LEU A 20 -2.60 14.83 10.81
C LEU A 20 -1.22 14.25 11.16
N ALA A 21 -1.00 13.95 12.44
CA ALA A 21 0.24 13.31 12.90
C ALA A 21 0.16 11.77 12.90
N LEU A 22 -1.05 11.22 13.08
CA LEU A 22 -1.35 9.80 13.06
C LEU A 22 -2.80 9.61 12.59
N SER A 23 -3.08 8.53 11.86
CA SER A 23 -4.44 8.16 11.46
C SER A 23 -4.79 6.77 12.00
N ASN A 24 -5.53 6.75 13.13
CA ASN A 24 -6.02 5.53 13.76
C ASN A 24 -7.50 5.73 14.16
N THR A 25 -8.40 4.99 13.50
CA THR A 25 -9.84 5.12 13.70
C THR A 25 -10.39 3.87 14.39
N LYS A 26 -11.04 4.01 15.55
CA LYS A 26 -11.61 2.90 16.35
C LYS A 26 -10.57 1.87 16.86
N GLY A 27 -9.29 2.24 16.92
CA GLY A 27 -8.27 1.41 17.55
C GLY A 27 -8.51 1.18 19.04
N VAL A 28 -8.16 -0.01 19.53
CA VAL A 28 -8.20 -0.41 20.95
C VAL A 28 -6.80 -0.81 21.37
N ASN A 29 -6.20 -0.13 22.35
CA ASN A 29 -4.82 -0.44 22.80
C ASN A 29 -3.84 -0.56 21.61
N SER A 30 -3.88 0.41 20.69
CA SER A 30 -3.20 0.32 19.38
C SER A 30 -2.59 1.66 18.96
N ASP A 31 -2.10 2.43 19.93
CA ASP A 31 -1.89 3.88 19.82
C ASP A 31 -0.75 4.28 18.86
N TYR A 32 0.00 3.31 18.34
CA TYR A 32 1.10 3.46 17.38
C TYR A 32 0.82 2.72 16.05
N ALA A 33 -0.45 2.58 15.70
CA ALA A 33 -0.90 2.17 14.37
C ALA A 33 -1.16 3.41 13.48
N SER A 34 -0.71 3.40 12.22
CA SER A 34 -0.84 4.55 11.31
C SER A 34 -1.44 4.19 9.95
N TRP A 35 -2.42 5.00 9.50
CA TRP A 35 -3.29 4.70 8.36
C TRP A 35 -4.06 3.40 8.58
N THR A 36 -4.86 3.38 9.66
CA THR A 36 -5.46 2.15 10.16
C THR A 36 -6.86 2.33 10.75
N ILE A 37 -7.77 1.37 10.54
CA ILE A 37 -9.09 1.29 11.20
C ILE A 37 -9.22 0.05 12.11
N ASN A 38 -9.99 0.14 13.20
CA ASN A 38 -10.53 -0.96 14.02
C ASN A 38 -9.53 -1.96 14.69
N ASN A 39 -8.21 -1.73 14.65
CA ASN A 39 -7.23 -2.66 15.22
C ASN A 39 -7.29 -2.74 16.76
N LYS A 40 -6.83 -3.85 17.32
CA LYS A 40 -6.81 -4.19 18.74
C LYS A 40 -5.43 -4.74 19.13
N ASN A 41 -4.85 -4.23 20.22
CA ASN A 41 -3.55 -4.67 20.76
C ASN A 41 -2.38 -4.59 19.76
N CYS A 42 -2.45 -3.71 18.74
CA CYS A 42 -1.46 -3.67 17.65
C CYS A 42 -0.46 -2.51 17.80
N TYR A 43 0.80 -2.75 17.44
CA TYR A 43 1.87 -1.76 17.63
C TYR A 43 2.80 -1.66 16.42
N MET A 44 3.08 -0.44 15.97
CA MET A 44 3.90 -0.15 14.78
C MET A 44 3.39 -0.88 13.53
N ILE A 45 2.07 -0.86 13.32
CA ILE A 45 1.44 -1.37 12.10
C ILE A 45 0.99 -0.24 11.17
N PHE A 46 1.13 -0.44 9.86
CA PHE A 46 0.98 0.61 8.84
C PHE A 46 0.04 0.16 7.71
N ALA A 47 -0.89 1.04 7.29
CA ALA A 47 -1.84 0.76 6.20
C ALA A 47 -2.58 -0.58 6.40
N SER A 48 -3.21 -0.76 7.57
CA SER A 48 -3.60 -2.07 8.12
C SER A 48 -4.90 -1.97 8.93
N ASP A 49 -5.91 -2.77 8.57
CA ASP A 49 -7.30 -2.38 8.79
C ASP A 49 -8.16 -3.45 9.49
N HIS A 50 -8.15 -3.48 10.83
CA HIS A 50 -8.94 -4.21 11.87
C HIS A 50 -8.22 -5.32 12.69
N ASN A 51 -6.88 -5.39 12.69
CA ASN A 51 -6.04 -6.44 13.33
C ASN A 51 -6.28 -6.73 14.81
N GLU A 52 -5.90 -7.93 15.23
CA GLU A 52 -5.82 -8.33 16.64
C GLU A 52 -4.43 -8.89 16.96
N ASP A 53 -3.77 -8.33 18.00
CA ASP A 53 -2.48 -8.81 18.52
C ASP A 53 -1.36 -8.88 17.44
N CYS A 54 -1.18 -7.81 16.65
CA CYS A 54 -0.21 -7.74 15.53
C CYS A 54 0.84 -6.62 15.64
N PHE A 55 2.08 -6.88 15.21
CA PHE A 55 3.25 -6.04 15.53
C PHE A 55 4.16 -5.75 14.32
N TYR A 56 4.75 -4.55 14.26
CA TYR A 56 5.86 -4.18 13.35
C TYR A 56 5.63 -4.51 11.86
N SER A 57 4.40 -4.33 11.36
CA SER A 57 3.97 -4.89 10.07
C SER A 57 3.33 -3.89 9.13
N ARG A 58 3.41 -4.11 7.81
CA ARG A 58 2.79 -3.28 6.76
C ARG A 58 1.70 -4.09 6.02
N TRP A 59 0.58 -3.44 5.69
CA TRP A 59 -0.48 -4.06 4.87
C TRP A 59 -0.94 -5.42 5.41
N LEU A 60 -1.34 -5.44 6.68
CA LEU A 60 -2.05 -6.57 7.27
C LEU A 60 -3.57 -6.38 7.15
N TYR A 61 -4.30 -7.27 6.42
CA TYR A 61 -5.64 -7.72 6.85
C TYR A 61 -6.37 -8.85 6.08
N TRP A 62 -7.19 -9.75 6.66
CA TRP A 62 -7.72 -9.91 8.03
C TRP A 62 -6.87 -10.82 8.93
N SER A 63 -5.78 -10.30 9.51
CA SER A 63 -4.72 -11.07 10.20
C SER A 63 -4.77 -11.01 11.74
N LYS A 64 -4.14 -11.97 12.42
CA LYS A 64 -4.10 -12.07 13.89
C LYS A 64 -2.83 -12.77 14.42
N ASP A 65 -2.33 -12.36 15.59
CA ASP A 65 -1.18 -12.99 16.27
C ASP A 65 0.08 -13.03 15.35
N THR A 66 0.41 -11.91 14.69
CA THR A 66 1.50 -11.84 13.69
C THR A 66 2.52 -10.75 14.00
N ALA A 67 3.78 -10.94 13.60
CA ALA A 67 4.84 -9.95 13.76
C ALA A 67 5.80 -9.91 12.55
N ASP A 68 6.43 -8.76 12.32
CA ASP A 68 7.44 -8.54 11.29
C ASP A 68 6.99 -8.98 9.87
N CYS A 69 5.73 -8.72 9.50
CA CYS A 69 5.12 -9.16 8.23
C CYS A 69 4.79 -7.98 7.28
N SER A 70 4.83 -8.23 5.98
CA SER A 70 4.52 -7.23 4.95
C SER A 70 3.58 -7.78 3.87
N ASN A 71 2.59 -6.98 3.47
CA ASN A 71 1.60 -7.34 2.43
C ASN A 71 0.92 -8.70 2.71
N MET A 72 0.38 -8.86 3.93
CA MET A 72 -0.21 -10.12 4.39
C MET A 72 -1.73 -10.00 4.57
N HIS A 73 -2.48 -10.76 3.78
CA HIS A 73 -3.93 -10.81 3.88
C HIS A 73 -4.39 -12.13 4.51
N LYS A 74 -4.98 -12.07 5.71
CA LYS A 74 -5.47 -13.24 6.48
C LYS A 74 -4.36 -14.21 6.93
N GLY A 75 -3.34 -13.69 7.59
CA GLY A 75 -2.35 -14.50 8.30
C GLY A 75 -2.74 -14.71 9.77
N ILE A 76 -2.51 -15.90 10.31
CA ILE A 76 -2.70 -16.23 11.73
C ILE A 76 -1.46 -16.95 12.25
N LEU A 77 -0.87 -16.51 13.36
CA LEU A 77 0.39 -17.05 13.90
C LEU A 77 1.48 -17.03 12.83
N CYS A 78 1.95 -15.85 12.44
CA CYS A 78 2.92 -15.73 11.33
C CYS A 78 4.04 -14.73 11.64
N TYR A 79 5.24 -15.03 11.13
CA TYR A 79 6.47 -14.27 11.38
C TYR A 79 7.30 -14.06 10.11
N GLU A 80 7.91 -12.88 9.90
CA GLU A 80 8.85 -12.62 8.78
C GLU A 80 8.28 -13.01 7.39
N CYS A 81 6.97 -12.78 7.18
CA CYS A 81 6.26 -13.20 5.96
C CYS A 81 5.93 -12.04 5.02
N ILE A 82 6.11 -12.25 3.72
CA ILE A 82 6.07 -11.21 2.67
C ILE A 82 5.15 -11.65 1.53
N ASP A 83 4.20 -10.80 1.12
CA ASP A 83 3.25 -11.06 0.03
C ASP A 83 2.54 -12.42 0.23
N THR A 84 1.83 -12.56 1.36
CA THR A 84 1.20 -13.83 1.79
C THR A 84 -0.31 -13.73 1.99
N ASN A 85 -1.03 -14.79 1.63
CA ASN A 85 -2.50 -14.85 1.74
C ASN A 85 -2.95 -16.08 2.54
N ASN A 86 -4.01 -15.93 3.34
CA ASN A 86 -4.82 -17.01 3.91
C ASN A 86 -4.00 -18.10 4.62
N SER A 87 -3.01 -17.70 5.42
CA SER A 87 -1.96 -18.59 5.94
C SER A 87 -2.01 -18.76 7.46
N TYR A 88 -1.66 -19.94 7.95
CA TYR A 88 -1.72 -20.30 9.37
C TYR A 88 -0.42 -20.95 9.85
N ASN A 89 0.14 -20.50 10.99
CA ASN A 89 1.37 -21.03 11.57
C ASN A 89 2.51 -21.06 10.54
N CYS A 90 2.88 -19.89 10.02
CA CYS A 90 3.80 -19.73 8.88
C CYS A 90 4.91 -18.70 9.16
N ASP A 91 6.17 -19.14 9.07
CA ASP A 91 7.34 -18.29 9.34
C ASP A 91 8.27 -18.17 8.12
N TYR A 92 8.86 -16.99 7.89
CA TYR A 92 9.82 -16.73 6.81
C TYR A 92 9.30 -17.08 5.39
N CYS A 93 8.00 -16.95 5.15
CA CYS A 93 7.36 -17.34 3.89
C CYS A 93 7.12 -16.13 2.96
N GLN A 94 7.47 -16.28 1.68
CA GLN A 94 7.37 -15.26 0.64
C GLN A 94 6.50 -15.76 -0.53
N ASP A 95 5.65 -14.90 -1.09
CA ASP A 95 4.83 -15.18 -2.29
C ASP A 95 3.97 -16.46 -2.12
N CYS A 96 3.38 -16.64 -0.93
CA CYS A 96 2.68 -17.87 -0.53
C CYS A 96 1.17 -17.64 -0.29
N ASP A 97 0.33 -18.51 -0.86
CA ASP A 97 -1.14 -18.42 -0.75
C ASP A 97 -1.73 -19.72 -0.20
N THR A 98 -2.57 -19.59 0.83
CA THR A 98 -3.31 -20.69 1.45
C THR A 98 -2.36 -21.78 1.96
N CYS A 99 -1.44 -21.35 2.83
CA CYS A 99 -0.40 -22.19 3.43
C CYS A 99 -0.68 -22.52 4.91
N THR A 100 -0.12 -23.63 5.40
CA THR A 100 -0.34 -24.09 6.78
C THR A 100 0.87 -24.84 7.32
N ASP A 101 1.32 -24.50 8.53
CA ASP A 101 2.47 -25.15 9.19
C ASP A 101 3.78 -25.09 8.37
N CYS A 102 3.95 -24.01 7.60
CA CYS A 102 5.04 -23.80 6.64
C CYS A 102 6.17 -22.91 7.19
N LEU A 103 7.39 -23.12 6.70
CA LEU A 103 8.59 -22.52 7.28
C LEU A 103 9.64 -22.30 6.18
N TYR A 104 10.13 -21.08 5.97
CA TYR A 104 11.03 -20.72 4.87
C TYR A 104 10.50 -21.23 3.50
N CYS A 105 9.38 -20.68 3.00
CA CYS A 105 8.77 -21.13 1.74
C CYS A 105 8.69 -19.99 0.72
N HIS A 106 8.82 -20.32 -0.57
CA HIS A 106 8.84 -19.38 -1.69
C HIS A 106 7.95 -19.87 -2.84
N GLU A 107 7.02 -19.02 -3.31
CA GLU A 107 6.12 -19.32 -4.43
C GLU A 107 5.32 -20.65 -4.25
N CYS A 108 4.87 -20.93 -3.02
CA CYS A 108 4.13 -22.15 -2.69
C CYS A 108 2.63 -21.83 -2.46
N THR A 109 1.73 -22.64 -3.05
CA THR A 109 0.28 -22.36 -3.06
C THR A 109 -0.55 -23.59 -2.70
N GLY A 110 -1.41 -23.46 -1.69
CA GLY A 110 -2.24 -24.57 -1.18
C GLY A 110 -1.40 -25.65 -0.49
N CYS A 111 -0.29 -25.28 0.15
CA CYS A 111 0.69 -26.20 0.72
C CYS A 111 0.55 -26.33 2.23
N THR A 112 0.76 -27.54 2.75
CA THR A 112 0.75 -27.82 4.19
C THR A 112 2.02 -28.55 4.57
N ASP A 113 2.63 -28.22 5.70
CA ASP A 113 3.82 -28.93 6.19
C ASP A 113 4.96 -28.95 5.13
N CYS A 114 5.47 -27.75 4.83
CA CYS A 114 6.58 -27.53 3.91
C CYS A 114 7.67 -26.71 4.58
N ILE A 115 8.93 -27.12 4.40
CA ILE A 115 10.09 -26.47 5.03
C ILE A 115 11.19 -26.26 3.98
N GLY A 116 11.31 -25.05 3.42
CA GLY A 116 12.26 -24.78 2.32
C GLY A 116 11.72 -24.99 0.90
N CYS A 117 10.40 -24.98 0.63
CA CYS A 117 9.91 -25.19 -0.74
C CYS A 117 10.17 -23.97 -1.64
N SER A 118 10.62 -24.20 -2.88
CA SER A 118 10.73 -23.18 -3.92
C SER A 118 9.96 -23.67 -5.16
N VAL A 119 8.71 -23.21 -5.30
CA VAL A 119 7.72 -23.59 -6.33
C VAL A 119 7.27 -25.06 -6.33
N ARG A 120 6.11 -25.35 -5.73
CA ARG A 120 5.07 -26.28 -6.27
C ARG A 120 3.69 -25.95 -5.72
N TYR A 121 2.65 -26.26 -6.49
CA TYR A 121 1.25 -26.22 -6.05
C TYR A 121 0.88 -27.45 -5.20
N ARG A 122 -0.09 -27.27 -4.29
CA ARG A 122 -0.87 -28.31 -3.58
C ARG A 122 -0.04 -29.51 -3.11
N SER A 123 1.03 -29.20 -2.38
CA SER A 123 2.01 -30.18 -1.92
C SER A 123 2.00 -30.28 -0.39
N GLN A 124 2.31 -31.47 0.12
CA GLN A 124 2.44 -31.75 1.55
C GLN A 124 3.68 -32.58 1.85
N TYR A 125 4.23 -32.44 3.06
CA TYR A 125 5.35 -33.23 3.58
C TYR A 125 6.63 -33.12 2.72
N LYS A 126 7.06 -31.87 2.49
CA LYS A 126 8.24 -31.55 1.66
C LYS A 126 9.28 -30.72 2.37
N ILE A 127 10.54 -30.99 2.05
CA ILE A 127 11.70 -30.24 2.53
C ILE A 127 12.61 -30.01 1.32
N PHE A 128 12.95 -28.75 1.01
CA PHE A 128 13.74 -28.37 -0.18
C PHE A 128 13.32 -29.09 -1.48
N ASN A 129 12.01 -29.07 -1.78
CA ASN A 129 11.36 -29.74 -2.92
C ASN A 129 11.44 -31.29 -2.99
N GLU A 130 12.15 -31.95 -2.08
CA GLU A 130 12.13 -33.41 -1.88
C GLU A 130 10.82 -33.83 -1.19
N GLN A 131 10.28 -35.01 -1.54
CA GLN A 131 9.02 -35.56 -1.01
C GLN A 131 9.30 -36.69 -0.01
N PHE A 132 8.68 -36.62 1.15
CA PHE A 132 8.79 -37.65 2.19
C PHE A 132 7.45 -38.35 2.44
N THR A 133 7.51 -39.51 3.12
CA THR A 133 6.35 -40.00 3.87
C THR A 133 6.03 -39.08 5.05
N LYS A 134 4.84 -39.23 5.62
CA LYS A 134 4.40 -38.39 6.75
C LYS A 134 5.31 -38.59 7.97
N GLU A 135 5.67 -39.83 8.25
CA GLU A 135 6.48 -40.24 9.40
C GLU A 135 7.93 -39.74 9.30
N GLU A 136 8.55 -39.89 8.12
CA GLU A 136 9.88 -39.33 7.83
C GLU A 136 9.87 -37.80 7.88
N TYR A 137 8.83 -37.16 7.35
CA TYR A 137 8.69 -35.71 7.38
C TYR A 137 8.62 -35.18 8.80
N PHE A 138 7.78 -35.73 9.68
CA PHE A 138 7.70 -35.24 11.07
C PHE A 138 8.99 -35.51 11.87
N ALA A 139 9.70 -36.61 11.58
CA ALA A 139 11.02 -36.86 12.14
C ALA A 139 12.04 -35.80 11.69
N LYS A 140 12.08 -35.45 10.39
CA LYS A 140 12.94 -34.38 9.87
C LYS A 140 12.53 -32.98 10.34
N LYS A 141 11.22 -32.66 10.42
CA LYS A 141 10.69 -31.40 10.98
C LYS A 141 11.19 -31.20 12.40
N SER A 142 11.13 -32.24 13.24
CA SER A 142 11.62 -32.21 14.62
C SER A 142 13.14 -31.94 14.71
N GLN A 143 13.93 -32.46 13.78
CA GLN A 143 15.38 -32.20 13.71
C GLN A 143 15.68 -30.76 13.25
N ILE A 144 15.00 -30.27 12.21
CA ILE A 144 15.18 -28.91 11.69
C ILE A 144 14.78 -27.87 12.75
N LEU A 145 13.64 -28.06 13.42
CA LEU A 145 13.21 -27.19 14.51
C LEU A 145 14.21 -27.19 15.67
N ALA A 146 14.91 -28.30 15.94
CA ALA A 146 15.99 -28.34 16.92
C ALA A 146 17.22 -27.50 16.49
N GLU A 147 17.63 -27.55 15.22
CA GLU A 147 18.71 -26.69 14.68
C GLU A 147 18.32 -25.19 14.76
N LEU A 148 17.09 -24.85 14.37
CA LEU A 148 16.57 -23.47 14.31
C LEU A 148 16.42 -22.77 15.67
N ASN A 149 16.53 -23.47 16.79
CA ASN A 149 16.63 -22.84 18.10
C ASN A 149 17.92 -22.01 18.27
N THR A 150 18.97 -22.30 17.49
CA THR A 150 20.26 -21.58 17.54
C THR A 150 20.34 -20.44 16.50
N PRO A 151 20.96 -19.28 16.82
CA PRO A 151 21.23 -18.22 15.85
C PRO A 151 22.03 -18.71 14.63
N GLU A 152 22.99 -19.59 14.85
CA GLU A 152 23.85 -20.18 13.83
C GLU A 152 23.04 -21.12 12.92
N GLY A 153 22.16 -21.94 13.51
CA GLY A 153 21.23 -22.80 12.78
C GLY A 153 20.24 -22.01 11.92
N ARG A 154 19.66 -20.92 12.44
CA ARG A 154 18.80 -20.00 11.64
C ARG A 154 19.58 -19.38 10.49
N THR A 155 20.78 -18.86 10.76
CA THR A 155 21.65 -18.24 9.74
C THR A 155 21.98 -19.23 8.61
N LYS A 156 22.42 -20.45 8.95
CA LYS A 156 22.71 -21.54 8.01
C LYS A 156 21.47 -21.98 7.24
N PHE A 157 20.30 -22.06 7.89
CA PHE A 157 19.06 -22.47 7.23
C PHE A 157 18.56 -21.41 6.24
N ALA A 158 18.59 -20.13 6.63
CA ALA A 158 18.23 -19.00 5.75
C ALA A 158 19.16 -18.92 4.53
N GLN A 159 20.48 -19.09 4.73
CA GLN A 159 21.44 -19.23 3.64
C GLN A 159 21.08 -20.39 2.70
N LYS A 160 20.74 -21.56 3.25
CA LYS A 160 20.38 -22.72 2.43
C LYS A 160 19.04 -22.56 1.71
N PHE A 161 18.09 -21.85 2.30
CA PHE A 161 16.84 -21.48 1.65
C PHE A 161 17.08 -20.54 0.46
N GLU A 162 17.90 -19.50 0.61
CA GLU A 162 18.22 -18.58 -0.50
C GLU A 162 18.99 -19.29 -1.63
N GLU A 163 19.92 -20.22 -1.32
CA GLU A 163 20.52 -21.10 -2.33
C GLU A 163 19.45 -21.90 -3.12
N VAL A 164 18.45 -22.46 -2.44
CA VAL A 164 17.41 -23.30 -3.06
C VAL A 164 16.36 -22.46 -3.81
N LYS A 165 16.11 -21.24 -3.36
CA LYS A 165 15.30 -20.22 -4.04
C LYS A 165 15.97 -19.82 -5.36
N LEU A 166 17.22 -19.37 -5.32
CA LEU A 166 17.99 -18.98 -6.51
C LEU A 166 18.28 -20.15 -7.48
N SER A 167 18.13 -21.40 -7.04
CA SER A 167 18.34 -22.59 -7.89
C SER A 167 17.18 -22.94 -8.82
N VAL A 168 15.99 -22.33 -8.66
CA VAL A 168 14.79 -22.62 -9.47
C VAL A 168 14.42 -21.45 -10.40
N PRO A 169 13.70 -21.70 -11.51
CA PRO A 169 13.18 -20.63 -12.35
C PRO A 169 12.11 -19.81 -11.61
N HIS A 170 12.34 -18.51 -11.44
CA HIS A 170 11.37 -17.57 -10.90
C HIS A 170 10.38 -17.08 -11.95
N LYS A 171 9.20 -16.61 -11.51
CA LYS A 171 8.30 -15.82 -12.35
C LYS A 171 8.93 -14.47 -12.67
N TYR A 172 8.77 -14.01 -13.92
CA TYR A 172 9.12 -12.64 -14.31
C TYR A 172 8.19 -11.59 -13.68
N THR A 173 6.92 -11.95 -13.43
CA THR A 173 5.92 -11.11 -12.77
C THR A 173 4.91 -12.01 -12.03
N HIS A 174 4.45 -11.57 -10.87
CA HIS A 174 3.29 -12.11 -10.18
C HIS A 174 2.02 -11.47 -10.75
N GLY A 175 1.04 -12.31 -11.10
CA GLY A 175 -0.19 -11.83 -11.71
C GLY A 175 -1.00 -12.91 -12.40
N GLN A 176 -2.25 -12.59 -12.72
CA GLN A 176 -3.16 -13.49 -13.42
C GLN A 176 -4.20 -12.71 -14.25
N ASN A 177 -4.57 -13.22 -15.42
CA ASN A 177 -5.67 -12.69 -16.26
C ASN A 177 -5.51 -11.23 -16.72
N ASN A 178 -4.31 -10.83 -17.17
CA ASN A 178 -4.03 -9.46 -17.61
C ASN A 178 -3.89 -9.32 -19.14
N GLU A 179 -4.18 -8.13 -19.68
CA GLU A 179 -3.99 -7.76 -21.09
C GLU A 179 -3.24 -6.41 -21.20
N ASN A 180 -2.07 -6.35 -21.85
CA ASN A 180 -1.29 -5.11 -22.04
C ASN A 180 -0.96 -4.34 -20.73
N CYS A 181 -0.45 -5.03 -19.69
CA CYS A 181 -0.02 -4.39 -18.43
C CYS A 181 1.50 -4.46 -18.20
N SER A 182 2.08 -3.41 -17.62
CA SER A 182 3.39 -3.45 -16.94
C SER A 182 3.21 -3.39 -15.41
N GLY A 183 4.20 -3.88 -14.66
CA GLY A 183 4.17 -3.91 -13.19
C GLY A 183 4.51 -5.28 -12.59
N ASN A 184 4.26 -5.43 -11.30
CA ASN A 184 4.34 -6.69 -10.56
C ASN A 184 3.15 -6.80 -9.60
N HIS A 185 2.77 -8.04 -9.22
CA HIS A 185 1.54 -8.34 -8.46
C HIS A 185 0.29 -7.67 -9.05
N VAL A 186 0.14 -7.77 -10.38
CA VAL A 186 -0.99 -7.20 -11.13
C VAL A 186 -1.99 -8.31 -11.45
N TYR A 187 -3.27 -8.15 -11.12
CA TYR A 187 -4.28 -9.18 -11.41
C TYR A 187 -5.52 -8.61 -12.10
N HIS A 188 -6.12 -9.41 -13.00
CA HIS A 188 -7.38 -9.14 -13.70
C HIS A 188 -7.48 -7.78 -14.43
N SER A 189 -6.35 -7.19 -14.82
CA SER A 189 -6.28 -5.79 -15.29
C SER A 189 -5.94 -5.67 -16.79
N LYS A 190 -6.25 -4.53 -17.40
CA LYS A 190 -6.07 -4.30 -18.85
C LYS A 190 -5.52 -2.91 -19.17
N ASN A 191 -4.56 -2.78 -20.09
CA ASN A 191 -3.99 -1.49 -20.52
C ASN A 191 -3.48 -0.62 -19.34
N CYS A 192 -2.68 -1.18 -18.44
CA CYS A 192 -2.14 -0.45 -17.28
C CYS A 192 -0.62 -0.27 -17.37
N HIS A 193 -0.13 0.94 -17.11
CA HIS A 193 1.31 1.23 -17.11
C HIS A 193 1.83 1.63 -15.73
N ASP A 194 2.89 0.95 -15.30
CA ASP A 194 3.77 1.30 -14.18
C ASP A 194 3.03 1.39 -12.84
N CYS A 195 2.46 0.25 -12.42
CA CYS A 195 1.63 0.11 -11.22
C CYS A 195 2.05 -1.11 -10.37
N TYR A 196 2.06 -0.98 -9.04
CA TYR A 196 2.43 -2.04 -8.08
C TYR A 196 1.81 -1.76 -6.71
N ASN A 197 1.20 -2.68 -5.95
CA ASN A 197 0.48 -3.89 -6.35
C ASN A 197 -1.00 -3.53 -6.68
N ILE A 198 -1.68 -4.22 -7.61
CA ILE A 198 -2.98 -3.75 -8.15
C ILE A 198 -3.90 -4.79 -8.80
N ASN A 199 -5.22 -4.69 -8.58
CA ASN A 199 -6.22 -5.64 -9.13
C ASN A 199 -7.42 -4.97 -9.86
N ASP A 200 -8.00 -5.68 -10.84
CA ASP A 200 -9.20 -5.37 -11.65
C ASP A 200 -9.27 -3.93 -12.27
N CYS A 201 -8.17 -3.40 -12.81
CA CYS A 201 -8.13 -2.05 -13.40
C CYS A 201 -8.14 -2.02 -14.93
N GLU A 202 -8.56 -0.89 -15.55
CA GLU A 202 -8.46 -0.69 -17.01
C GLU A 202 -8.07 0.75 -17.38
N ASP A 203 -7.13 0.92 -18.33
CA ASP A 203 -6.69 2.22 -18.87
C ASP A 203 -6.15 3.21 -17.79
N CYS A 204 -5.08 2.80 -17.08
CA CYS A 204 -4.42 3.58 -15.99
C CYS A 204 -2.91 3.80 -16.19
N GLY A 205 -2.36 4.85 -15.55
CA GLY A 205 -0.92 5.05 -15.33
C GLY A 205 -0.54 5.39 -13.88
N TYR A 206 0.67 4.99 -13.47
CA TYR A 206 1.40 5.43 -12.25
C TYR A 206 0.64 5.32 -10.92
N LEU A 207 0.59 4.11 -10.34
CA LEU A 207 -0.20 3.78 -9.14
C LEU A 207 0.59 2.92 -8.11
N LEU A 208 0.46 3.18 -6.80
CA LEU A 208 0.93 2.28 -5.73
C LEU A 208 0.26 2.52 -4.36
N ASP A 209 -0.29 1.56 -3.62
CA ASP A 209 -0.91 0.29 -4.01
C ASP A 209 -2.42 0.56 -4.28
N ALA A 210 -3.12 -0.17 -5.17
CA ALA A 210 -4.56 0.11 -5.40
C ALA A 210 -5.39 -1.05 -5.97
N VAL A 211 -6.61 -1.30 -5.50
CA VAL A 211 -7.32 -2.58 -5.68
C VAL A 211 -8.81 -2.41 -6.03
N ASN A 212 -9.30 -3.11 -7.06
CA ASN A 212 -10.71 -3.38 -7.42
C ASN A 212 -11.72 -2.20 -7.32
N LYS A 213 -12.21 -1.54 -8.38
CA LYS A 213 -12.14 -1.75 -9.84
C LYS A 213 -11.97 -0.41 -10.55
N THR A 214 -10.74 -0.03 -10.90
CA THR A 214 -10.40 1.38 -11.19
C THR A 214 -10.04 1.68 -12.65
N LYS A 215 -10.51 2.81 -13.20
CA LYS A 215 -10.45 3.17 -14.64
C LYS A 215 -10.39 4.69 -14.91
N ASP A 216 -9.75 5.14 -16.00
CA ASP A 216 -9.43 6.55 -16.28
C ASP A 216 -8.64 7.23 -15.13
N CYS A 217 -7.30 7.07 -15.10
CA CYS A 217 -6.52 7.15 -13.86
C CYS A 217 -5.04 7.59 -14.05
N TYR A 218 -4.58 8.58 -13.28
CA TYR A 218 -3.15 8.93 -13.02
C TYR A 218 -3.08 9.97 -11.85
N ASP A 219 -1.93 10.37 -11.29
CA ASP A 219 -0.92 9.53 -10.62
C ASP A 219 -1.39 9.36 -9.16
N VAL A 220 -1.38 8.14 -8.58
CA VAL A 220 -2.11 7.87 -7.32
C VAL A 220 -1.39 6.96 -6.30
N LEU A 221 -1.53 7.26 -5.00
CA LEU A 221 -1.11 6.41 -3.88
C LEU A 221 -2.00 6.60 -2.64
N ALA A 222 -2.66 5.63 -2.01
CA ALA A 222 -3.09 4.27 -2.37
C ALA A 222 -4.64 4.22 -2.48
N MET A 223 -5.30 3.14 -2.95
CA MET A 223 -6.72 3.26 -3.36
C MET A 223 -7.56 1.97 -3.46
N GLU A 224 -8.82 2.01 -3.05
CA GLU A 224 -9.92 1.16 -3.57
C GLU A 224 -11.07 2.08 -4.08
N GLU A 225 -11.97 1.61 -4.96
CA GLU A 225 -12.84 2.39 -5.88
C GLU A 225 -12.27 3.74 -6.43
N ALA A 226 -12.02 3.84 -7.74
CA ALA A 226 -12.12 5.12 -8.44
C ALA A 226 -12.39 4.93 -9.94
N GLN A 227 -13.23 5.76 -10.56
CA GLN A 227 -13.22 5.90 -12.02
C GLN A 227 -13.25 7.39 -12.40
N MET A 228 -12.42 7.80 -13.36
CA MET A 228 -11.97 9.19 -13.60
C MET A 228 -11.32 9.83 -12.36
N CYS A 229 -9.99 9.75 -12.24
CA CYS A 229 -9.22 10.38 -11.17
C CYS A 229 -7.90 10.96 -11.72
N TYR A 230 -7.48 12.09 -11.15
CA TYR A 230 -6.60 13.05 -11.84
C TYR A 230 -5.69 13.73 -10.80
N GLU A 231 -4.52 13.15 -10.50
CA GLU A 231 -3.63 13.43 -9.34
C GLU A 231 -4.27 13.17 -7.96
N GLY A 232 -3.81 12.13 -7.25
CA GLY A 232 -4.49 11.61 -6.06
C GLY A 232 -3.63 11.00 -4.94
N MET A 233 -4.04 11.21 -3.70
CA MET A 233 -3.53 10.50 -2.52
C MET A 233 -4.50 10.73 -1.35
N SER A 234 -5.65 10.08 -1.14
CA SER A 234 -6.09 8.70 -1.34
C SER A 234 -7.43 8.57 -0.56
N ASN A 235 -8.40 7.72 -0.88
CA ASN A 235 -9.06 7.56 -2.17
C ASN A 235 -10.19 8.65 -2.21
N TRP A 236 -11.52 8.47 -2.24
CA TRP A 236 -12.44 7.35 -2.46
C TRP A 236 -13.85 7.94 -2.72
N GLY A 237 -14.52 7.72 -3.85
CA GLY A 237 -14.06 7.42 -5.21
C GLY A 237 -14.97 8.18 -6.22
N PHE A 238 -14.74 8.05 -7.53
CA PHE A 238 -15.46 8.68 -8.68
C PHE A 238 -15.15 10.17 -9.00
N ASN A 239 -14.85 10.45 -10.28
CA ASN A 239 -14.68 11.78 -10.92
C ASN A 239 -14.02 12.87 -10.05
N MET A 240 -12.70 12.76 -9.80
CA MET A 240 -11.94 13.69 -8.94
C MET A 240 -10.74 14.34 -9.64
N SER A 241 -10.27 15.49 -9.15
CA SER A 241 -9.02 16.13 -9.64
C SER A 241 -8.26 16.93 -8.56
N PHE A 242 -6.95 16.73 -8.50
CA PHE A 242 -5.97 17.35 -7.58
C PHE A 242 -6.32 17.15 -6.09
N CYS A 243 -6.16 15.91 -5.61
CA CYS A 243 -6.80 15.43 -4.37
C CYS A 243 -5.83 14.80 -3.35
N MET A 244 -5.91 15.22 -2.08
CA MET A 244 -5.24 14.52 -0.95
C MET A 244 -5.96 14.77 0.38
N MET A 245 -6.72 13.90 1.06
CA MET A 245 -6.83 12.42 1.06
C MET A 245 -8.27 12.05 1.49
N SER A 246 -9.18 11.68 0.57
CA SER A 246 -10.61 11.99 0.71
C SER A 246 -11.58 10.80 0.58
N TRP A 247 -11.71 10.02 1.64
CA TRP A 247 -12.36 8.70 1.68
C TRP A 247 -13.90 8.61 1.50
N PHE A 248 -14.65 9.70 1.32
CA PHE A 248 -16.10 9.67 1.02
C PHE A 248 -16.55 10.99 0.37
N SER A 249 -15.76 11.54 -0.57
CA SER A 249 -15.97 12.90 -1.08
C SER A 249 -16.22 12.96 -2.59
N SER A 250 -16.77 14.07 -3.10
CA SER A 250 -17.07 14.24 -4.53
C SER A 250 -17.05 15.70 -4.97
N ASN A 251 -16.75 15.97 -6.25
CA ASN A 251 -16.63 17.32 -6.80
C ASN A 251 -15.69 18.22 -5.96
N MET A 252 -14.42 17.78 -5.85
CA MET A 252 -13.37 18.42 -5.07
C MET A 252 -12.28 18.95 -6.02
N GLU A 253 -11.84 20.20 -5.82
CA GLU A 253 -10.70 20.80 -6.53
C GLU A 253 -9.86 21.63 -5.54
N TYR A 254 -8.53 21.51 -5.59
CA TYR A 254 -7.60 22.18 -4.66
C TYR A 254 -7.94 21.93 -3.18
N CYS A 255 -8.23 20.68 -2.79
CA CYS A 255 -8.71 20.35 -1.45
C CYS A 255 -7.77 19.39 -0.71
N GLU A 256 -7.46 19.73 0.55
CA GLU A 256 -6.54 18.97 1.40
C GLU A 256 -7.25 18.44 2.67
N LEU A 257 -6.95 17.21 3.08
CA LEU A 257 -7.41 16.57 4.33
C LEU A 257 -8.93 16.64 4.57
N CYS A 258 -9.75 16.73 3.51
CA CYS A 258 -11.20 16.86 3.61
C CYS A 258 -11.90 15.48 3.53
N GLN A 259 -12.88 15.25 4.41
CA GLN A 259 -13.58 13.96 4.54
C GLN A 259 -15.11 14.12 4.48
N SER A 260 -15.80 13.18 3.85
CA SER A 260 -17.27 13.21 3.69
C SER A 260 -17.81 14.52 3.09
N CYS A 261 -17.07 15.15 2.17
CA CYS A 261 -17.39 16.48 1.64
C CYS A 261 -17.86 16.44 0.18
N LYS A 262 -18.69 17.41 -0.23
CA LYS A 262 -19.20 17.48 -1.61
C LYS A 262 -19.26 18.91 -2.14
N ASP A 263 -18.81 19.14 -3.37
CA ASP A 263 -18.82 20.46 -4.01
C ASP A 263 -18.02 21.50 -3.18
N CYS A 264 -16.70 21.31 -3.12
CA CYS A 264 -15.76 22.16 -2.36
C CYS A 264 -14.56 22.61 -3.21
N PHE A 265 -14.06 23.82 -2.97
CA PHE A 265 -12.97 24.43 -3.74
C PHE A 265 -11.96 25.15 -2.83
N GLY A 266 -10.67 24.80 -2.88
CA GLY A 266 -9.66 25.45 -2.03
C GLY A 266 -9.82 25.18 -0.53
N CYS A 267 -10.41 24.06 -0.13
CA CYS A 267 -10.76 23.77 1.26
C CYS A 267 -9.75 22.86 1.95
N ILE A 268 -9.53 23.05 3.26
CA ILE A 268 -8.53 22.31 4.03
C ILE A 268 -9.12 21.84 5.37
N GLY A 269 -9.05 20.53 5.64
CA GLY A 269 -9.44 19.94 6.93
C GLY A 269 -10.95 19.93 7.25
N LEU A 270 -11.83 19.99 6.23
CA LEU A 270 -13.29 19.95 6.44
C LEU A 270 -13.83 18.53 6.64
N HIS A 271 -14.87 18.40 7.47
CA HIS A 271 -15.65 17.17 7.62
C HIS A 271 -17.15 17.43 7.45
N SER A 272 -17.82 16.63 6.62
CA SER A 272 -19.28 16.70 6.36
C SER A 272 -19.77 18.09 5.94
N LYS A 273 -19.15 18.69 4.92
CA LYS A 273 -19.51 20.01 4.36
C LYS A 273 -19.87 19.94 2.87
N LYS A 274 -20.64 20.93 2.43
CA LYS A 274 -20.95 21.15 1.01
C LYS A 274 -21.00 22.62 0.63
N PHE A 275 -20.73 22.94 -0.63
CA PHE A 275 -20.72 24.30 -1.19
C PHE A 275 -19.82 25.24 -0.37
N HIS A 276 -18.53 24.90 -0.27
CA HIS A 276 -17.54 25.73 0.44
C HIS A 276 -16.40 26.17 -0.48
N ILE A 277 -15.94 27.41 -0.28
CA ILE A 277 -14.73 27.96 -0.91
C ILE A 277 -13.84 28.51 0.20
N LEU A 278 -12.55 28.10 0.25
CA LEU A 278 -11.59 28.54 1.28
C LEU A 278 -12.15 28.38 2.72
N ASN A 279 -12.77 27.22 2.98
CA ASN A 279 -13.49 26.87 4.20
C ASN A 279 -14.71 27.76 4.57
N GLN A 280 -15.12 28.73 3.74
CA GLN A 280 -16.33 29.52 3.95
C GLN A 280 -17.54 28.89 3.25
N PRO A 281 -18.75 28.91 3.86
CA PRO A 281 -19.97 28.38 3.25
C PRO A 281 -20.61 29.35 2.24
N TYR A 282 -21.20 28.82 1.19
CA TYR A 282 -21.92 29.57 0.16
C TYR A 282 -23.26 28.90 -0.19
N GLU A 283 -24.20 29.71 -0.69
CA GLU A 283 -25.41 29.19 -1.34
C GLU A 283 -25.05 28.53 -2.68
N GLU A 284 -25.78 27.49 -3.07
CA GLU A 284 -25.44 26.59 -4.19
C GLU A 284 -25.18 27.34 -5.52
N ALA A 285 -26.09 28.26 -5.89
CA ALA A 285 -25.95 29.04 -7.12
C ALA A 285 -24.74 30.00 -7.09
N GLU A 286 -24.39 30.53 -5.91
CA GLU A 286 -23.26 31.43 -5.71
C GLU A 286 -21.93 30.67 -5.70
N TYR A 287 -21.91 29.46 -5.11
CA TYR A 287 -20.77 28.53 -5.19
C TYR A 287 -20.40 28.22 -6.65
N TYR A 288 -21.38 27.84 -7.50
CA TYR A 288 -21.11 27.55 -8.90
C TYR A 288 -20.68 28.80 -9.70
N ARG A 289 -21.22 29.99 -9.37
CA ARG A 289 -20.79 31.26 -9.99
C ARG A 289 -19.34 31.60 -9.64
N LEU A 290 -19.01 31.64 -8.35
CA LEU A 290 -17.68 32.00 -7.86
C LEU A 290 -16.61 31.00 -8.29
N THR A 291 -16.88 29.70 -8.20
CA THR A 291 -15.92 28.68 -8.65
C THR A 291 -15.68 28.76 -10.15
N LYS A 292 -16.69 29.05 -10.97
CA LYS A 292 -16.48 29.32 -12.40
C LYS A 292 -15.57 30.53 -12.63
N GLU A 293 -15.84 31.66 -11.96
CA GLU A 293 -15.04 32.89 -12.09
C GLU A 293 -13.57 32.68 -11.70
N ILE A 294 -13.30 31.98 -10.59
CA ILE A 294 -11.93 31.68 -10.15
C ILE A 294 -11.23 30.74 -11.14
N LYS A 295 -11.92 29.68 -11.61
CA LYS A 295 -11.36 28.72 -12.58
C LYS A 295 -11.03 29.40 -13.92
N ASP A 296 -11.86 30.33 -14.39
CA ASP A 296 -11.64 30.99 -15.67
C ASP A 296 -10.48 32.00 -15.61
N ASP A 297 -10.26 32.70 -14.49
CA ASP A 297 -9.08 33.56 -14.29
C ASP A 297 -7.79 32.73 -14.11
N LEU A 298 -7.85 31.60 -13.37
CA LEU A 298 -6.75 30.62 -13.29
C LEU A 298 -6.37 30.08 -14.67
N ARG A 299 -7.34 29.82 -15.56
CA ARG A 299 -7.10 29.38 -16.94
C ARG A 299 -6.51 30.48 -17.80
N ALA A 300 -7.05 31.70 -17.74
CA ALA A 300 -6.55 32.86 -18.48
C ALA A 300 -5.08 33.18 -18.16
N LYS A 301 -4.62 32.83 -16.95
CA LYS A 301 -3.23 33.04 -16.47
C LYS A 301 -2.32 31.82 -16.60
N ASN A 302 -2.81 30.70 -17.15
CA ASN A 302 -2.08 29.41 -17.23
C ASN A 302 -1.56 28.91 -15.85
N LEU A 303 -2.41 29.10 -14.84
CA LEU A 303 -2.21 28.66 -13.45
C LEU A 303 -3.11 27.49 -13.07
N TYR A 304 -4.25 27.31 -13.74
CA TYR A 304 -5.09 26.11 -13.60
C TYR A 304 -4.26 24.84 -13.89
N ASN A 305 -4.53 23.75 -13.18
CA ASN A 305 -3.78 22.48 -13.23
C ASN A 305 -2.30 22.56 -12.79
N ARG A 306 -1.91 23.57 -11.99
CA ARG A 306 -0.66 23.52 -11.21
C ARG A 306 -0.97 23.12 -9.77
N TRP A 307 -0.12 22.29 -9.15
CA TRP A 307 -0.15 22.14 -7.70
C TRP A 307 0.48 23.37 -7.03
N PHE A 308 -0.28 24.03 -6.15
CA PHE A 308 0.18 25.14 -5.32
C PHE A 308 -0.61 25.17 -4.00
N PRO A 309 -0.01 25.61 -2.88
CA PRO A 309 1.43 25.88 -2.69
C PRO A 309 2.24 24.55 -2.67
N PRO A 310 3.57 24.59 -2.46
CA PRO A 310 4.37 23.38 -2.26
C PRO A 310 3.91 22.54 -1.04
N SER A 311 4.45 21.32 -0.93
CA SER A 311 4.23 20.47 0.25
C SER A 311 4.69 21.16 1.55
N THR A 312 3.90 21.01 2.61
CA THR A 312 4.28 21.44 3.97
C THR A 312 5.28 20.49 4.66
N PHE A 313 5.57 19.33 4.05
CA PHE A 313 6.59 18.40 4.52
C PHE A 313 7.93 18.72 3.85
N LYS A 314 9.04 18.53 4.57
CA LYS A 314 10.37 18.65 3.94
C LYS A 314 10.59 17.46 3.02
N TYR A 315 11.42 17.63 1.99
CA TYR A 315 11.65 16.60 0.98
C TYR A 315 12.24 15.32 1.57
N GLU A 316 13.20 15.49 2.47
CA GLU A 316 13.87 14.46 3.26
C GLU A 316 12.95 13.71 4.23
N ASP A 317 11.79 14.27 4.55
CA ASP A 317 10.77 13.64 5.42
C ASP A 317 9.69 12.90 4.58
N THR A 318 9.92 12.66 3.28
CA THR A 318 8.96 12.04 2.35
C THR A 318 9.58 10.95 1.47
N LEU A 319 8.76 10.02 0.97
CA LEU A 319 9.16 8.96 0.03
C LEU A 319 9.86 9.47 -1.25
N ALA A 320 9.71 10.75 -1.60
CA ALA A 320 10.44 11.36 -2.70
C ALA A 320 11.97 11.32 -2.48
N GLN A 321 12.45 11.28 -1.24
CA GLN A 321 13.87 11.11 -0.92
C GLN A 321 14.37 9.67 -1.14
N ASP A 322 13.50 8.66 -1.03
CA ASP A 322 13.85 7.25 -1.27
C ASP A 322 13.86 6.93 -2.77
N PHE A 323 12.80 7.34 -3.49
CA PHE A 323 12.68 7.11 -4.93
C PHE A 323 13.54 8.07 -5.78
N TYR A 324 13.72 9.32 -5.33
CA TYR A 324 14.40 10.38 -6.08
C TYR A 324 15.47 11.12 -5.24
N PRO A 325 16.46 10.44 -4.64
CA PRO A 325 17.44 11.05 -3.75
C PRO A 325 18.23 12.17 -4.44
N LYS A 326 18.17 13.39 -3.87
CA LYS A 326 18.87 14.60 -4.37
C LYS A 326 20.38 14.46 -4.50
N SER A 327 20.96 13.53 -3.73
CA SER A 327 22.33 13.05 -3.88
C SER A 327 22.32 11.53 -3.80
N ARG A 328 22.70 10.84 -4.89
CA ARG A 328 22.89 9.38 -4.85
C ARG A 328 24.01 9.04 -3.86
N PRO A 329 23.77 8.20 -2.84
CA PRO A 329 24.86 7.57 -2.13
C PRO A 329 25.66 6.72 -3.11
N THR A 330 26.99 6.80 -3.10
CA THR A 330 27.82 5.85 -3.85
C THR A 330 27.78 4.50 -3.16
N GLN A 331 26.77 3.70 -3.46
CA GLN A 331 26.82 2.26 -3.23
C GLN A 331 28.01 1.71 -4.02
N LYS A 332 29.11 1.44 -3.33
CA LYS A 332 30.07 0.46 -3.79
C LYS A 332 29.35 -0.89 -3.71
N LEU A 333 28.97 -1.43 -4.87
CA LEU A 333 28.72 -2.86 -4.97
C LEU A 333 29.96 -3.59 -4.43
N PRO A 334 29.81 -4.65 -3.62
CA PRO A 334 30.95 -5.47 -3.25
C PRO A 334 31.61 -6.01 -4.52
N GLU A 335 32.93 -5.89 -4.63
CA GLU A 335 33.67 -6.33 -5.82
C GLU A 335 33.50 -7.85 -5.97
N SER A 336 32.84 -8.26 -7.06
CA SER A 336 32.62 -9.66 -7.36
C SER A 336 33.94 -10.33 -7.77
N THR A 337 34.59 -11.00 -6.83
CA THR A 337 35.69 -11.92 -7.14
C THR A 337 35.15 -13.12 -7.92
N ILE A 338 35.42 -13.08 -9.23
CA ILE A 338 35.34 -14.22 -10.17
C ILE A 338 36.65 -15.01 -10.09
#